data_AF-H3RLP0-F1
#
_entry.id   AF-H3RLP0-F1
#
_cell.length_a   1.000
_cell.length_b   1.000
_cell.length_c   1.000
_cell.angle_alpha   90.00
_cell.angle_beta   90.00
_cell.angle_gamma   90.00
#
_symmetry.space_group_name_H-M   'P 1'
#
loop_
_entity.id
_entity.type
_entity.pdbx_description
1 polymer ?
#
loop_
_entity_poly.entity_id
_entity_poly.type
_entity_poly.pdbx_seq_one_letter_code
_entity_poly.pdbx_strand_id
1 'polypeptide(L)' 'MQKIGSVTDTADQNGEFTDGSGASAVESTLLPAAWFNTIQRELIAIVTAAGLTPDPTNDAQLLAALKILFTAKTTS' A
#
# COMPACT_ATOMS: atom_id res chain seq x y z
N MET A 1 7.24 -0.36 1.38
CA MET A 1 6.31 0.64 0.82
C MET A 1 7.02 1.93 0.44
N GLN A 2 6.71 2.46 -0.74
CA GLN A 2 7.25 3.71 -1.28
C GLN A 2 6.55 4.93 -0.65
N LYS A 3 7.29 6.00 -0.37
CA LYS A 3 6.70 7.30 0.01
C LYS A 3 6.02 7.98 -1.18
N ILE A 4 5.02 8.82 -0.91
CA ILE A 4 4.33 9.60 -1.95
C ILE A 4 5.25 10.66 -2.55
N GLY A 5 6.12 11.28 -1.74
CA GLY A 5 7.14 12.22 -2.20
C GLY A 5 8.22 11.62 -3.12
N SER A 6 8.22 10.30 -3.36
CA SER A 6 9.08 9.68 -4.37
C SER A 6 8.47 9.67 -5.77
N VAL A 7 7.19 10.02 -5.93
CA VAL A 7 6.47 10.00 -7.22
C VAL A 7 5.67 11.27 -7.50
N THR A 8 5.65 12.22 -6.58
CA THR A 8 5.10 13.56 -6.80
C THR A 8 5.87 14.60 -6.01
N ASP A 9 5.98 15.80 -6.56
CA ASP A 9 6.61 16.96 -5.93
C ASP A 9 5.65 17.74 -5.01
N THR A 10 4.36 17.37 -5.01
CA THR A 10 3.29 17.98 -4.18
C THR A 10 3.15 17.31 -2.81
N ALA A 11 4.12 16.48 -2.41
CA ALA A 11 4.17 15.92 -1.07
C ALA A 11 4.65 16.99 -0.07
N ASP A 12 4.38 16.80 1.21
CA ASP A 12 4.92 17.69 2.23
C ASP A 12 6.46 17.57 2.35
N GLN A 13 7.07 18.40 3.19
CA GLN A 13 8.52 18.38 3.42
C GLN A 13 9.05 17.04 3.99
N ASN A 14 8.19 16.16 4.50
CA ASN A 14 8.53 14.84 5.00
C ASN A 14 8.32 13.74 3.94
N GLY A 15 7.87 14.10 2.73
CA GLY A 15 7.51 13.19 1.66
C GLY A 15 6.19 12.45 1.90
N GLU A 16 5.30 13.03 2.71
CA GLU A 16 3.99 12.50 3.12
C GLU A 16 2.84 13.24 2.43
N PHE A 17 1.62 12.73 2.60
CA PHE A 17 0.42 13.37 2.08
C PHE A 17 0.09 14.63 2.86
N THR A 18 -0.42 15.63 2.16
CA THR A 18 -0.99 16.84 2.73
C THR A 18 -2.26 17.23 1.98
N ASP A 19 -3.25 17.72 2.73
CA ASP A 19 -4.46 18.31 2.15
C ASP A 19 -4.19 19.69 1.52
N GLY A 20 -2.95 20.20 1.66
CA GLY A 20 -2.60 21.57 1.32
C GLY A 20 -3.11 22.57 2.35
N SER A 21 -2.97 23.85 2.05
CA SER A 21 -3.55 24.93 2.85
C SER A 21 -4.05 26.02 1.92
N GLY A 22 -5.33 26.39 2.02
CA GLY A 22 -5.86 27.53 1.25
C GLY A 22 -5.30 28.89 1.70
N ALA A 23 -4.65 28.95 2.88
CA ALA A 23 -4.07 30.17 3.46
C ALA A 23 -2.54 30.27 3.27
N SER A 24 -1.89 29.18 2.83
CA SER A 24 -0.44 29.10 2.64
C SER A 24 -0.13 28.59 1.23
N ALA A 25 1.10 28.73 0.74
CA ALA A 25 1.49 28.19 -0.57
C ALA A 25 1.74 26.65 -0.55
N VAL A 26 1.00 25.89 0.26
CA VAL A 26 1.15 24.43 0.36
C VAL A 26 0.09 23.79 -0.52
N GLU A 27 0.53 23.15 -1.60
CA GLU A 27 -0.36 22.42 -2.51
C GLU A 27 -0.89 21.13 -1.87
N SER A 28 -2.10 20.73 -2.25
CA SER A 28 -2.63 19.40 -1.91
C SER A 28 -1.86 18.34 -2.69
N THR A 29 -1.67 17.17 -2.08
CA THR A 29 -0.91 16.10 -2.73
C THR A 29 -1.66 15.50 -3.91
N LEU A 30 -1.08 15.62 -5.11
CA LEU A 30 -1.45 14.81 -6.27
C LEU A 30 -1.33 13.34 -5.90
N LEU A 31 -2.27 12.51 -6.35
CA LEU A 31 -2.32 11.08 -6.05
C LEU A 31 -1.98 10.26 -7.31
N PRO A 32 -0.70 9.97 -7.61
CA PRO A 32 -0.31 9.28 -8.83
C PRO A 32 -0.59 7.78 -8.73
N ALA A 33 -1.00 7.16 -9.83
CA ALA A 33 -1.21 5.72 -9.93
C ALA A 33 0.00 4.90 -9.43
N ALA A 34 1.22 5.41 -9.61
CA ALA A 34 2.45 4.75 -9.17
C ALA A 34 2.46 4.43 -7.67
N TRP A 35 1.88 5.31 -6.83
CA TRP A 35 1.82 5.07 -5.38
C TRP A 35 0.79 3.99 -5.04
N PHE A 36 -0.43 4.06 -5.58
CA PHE A 36 -1.47 3.05 -5.37
C PHE A 36 -1.05 1.67 -5.87
N ASN A 37 -0.44 1.60 -7.06
CA ASN A 37 0.10 0.36 -7.62
C ASN A 37 1.18 -0.23 -6.72
N THR A 38 1.95 0.59 -5.99
CA THR A 38 2.94 0.08 -5.04
C THR A 38 2.28 -0.62 -3.87
N ILE A 39 1.23 -0.05 -3.28
CA ILE A 39 0.44 -0.71 -2.24
C ILE A 39 -0.18 -2.00 -2.76
N GLN A 40 -0.79 -1.97 -3.95
CA GLN A 40 -1.37 -3.16 -4.57
C GLN A 40 -0.34 -4.29 -4.71
N ARG A 41 0.87 -3.98 -5.21
CA ARG A 41 1.94 -4.98 -5.34
C ARG A 41 2.41 -5.54 -4.00
N GLU A 42 2.48 -4.72 -2.96
CA GLU A 42 2.86 -5.17 -1.61
C GLU A 42 1.80 -6.12 -1.01
N LEU A 43 0.52 -5.81 -1.19
CA LEU A 43 -0.57 -6.69 -0.76
C LEU A 43 -0.61 -8.01 -1.57
N ILE A 44 -0.41 -7.94 -2.89
CA ILE A 44 -0.27 -9.12 -3.76
C ILE A 44 0.91 -9.98 -3.30
N ALA A 45 2.04 -9.37 -2.93
CA ALA A 45 3.20 -10.10 -2.46
C ALA A 45 2.87 -10.96 -1.23
N ILE A 46 2.09 -10.43 -0.27
CA ILE A 46 1.62 -11.19 0.90
C ILE A 46 0.75 -12.39 0.48
N VAL A 47 -0.19 -12.18 -0.44
CA VAL A 47 -1.06 -13.24 -0.96
C VAL A 47 -0.25 -14.35 -1.63
N THR A 48 0.69 -13.98 -2.49
CA THR A 48 1.57 -14.94 -3.18
C THR A 48 2.53 -15.67 -2.22
N ALA A 49 3.02 -15.00 -1.17
CA ALA A 49 3.88 -15.61 -0.16
C ALA A 49 3.16 -16.71 0.64
N ALA A 50 1.84 -16.61 0.79
CA ALA A 50 1.00 -17.66 1.38
C ALA A 50 0.68 -18.82 0.42
N GLY A 51 1.23 -18.81 -0.80
CA GLY A 51 0.95 -19.82 -1.84
C GLY A 51 -0.40 -19.66 -2.52
N LEU A 52 -1.10 -18.54 -2.32
CA LEU A 52 -2.38 -18.25 -2.95
C LEU A 52 -2.16 -17.53 -4.30
N THR A 53 -3.06 -17.78 -5.26
CA THR A 53 -3.11 -17.01 -6.52
C THR A 53 -4.03 -15.81 -6.33
N PRO A 54 -3.61 -14.58 -6.67
CA PRO A 54 -4.46 -13.40 -6.57
C PRO A 54 -5.75 -13.55 -7.39
N ASP A 55 -6.87 -13.20 -6.78
CA ASP A 55 -8.20 -13.29 -7.40
C ASP A 55 -8.91 -11.92 -7.30
N PRO A 56 -9.21 -11.25 -8.42
CA PRO A 56 -9.84 -9.93 -8.43
C PRO A 56 -11.29 -9.95 -7.94
N THR A 57 -11.89 -11.12 -7.75
CA THR A 57 -13.26 -11.28 -7.23
C THR A 57 -13.30 -11.63 -5.73
N ASN A 58 -12.12 -11.76 -5.09
CA ASN A 58 -12.00 -12.15 -3.69
C ASN A 58 -11.39 -11.05 -2.81
N ASP A 59 -12.26 -10.35 -2.09
CA ASP A 59 -11.85 -9.30 -1.14
C ASP A 59 -11.32 -9.85 0.20
N ALA A 60 -11.36 -11.18 0.41
CA ALA A 60 -10.87 -11.84 1.62
C ALA A 60 -9.49 -12.51 1.46
N GLN A 61 -8.85 -12.40 0.29
CA GLN A 61 -7.59 -13.09 -0.01
C GLN A 61 -6.42 -12.70 0.91
N LEU A 62 -6.34 -11.42 1.30
CA LEU A 62 -5.31 -10.97 2.25
C LEU A 62 -5.50 -11.61 3.63
N LEU A 63 -6.75 -11.70 4.11
CA LEU A 63 -7.07 -12.36 5.36
C LEU A 63 -6.72 -13.85 5.31
N ALA A 64 -7.05 -14.53 4.20
CA ALA A 64 -6.71 -15.94 4.00
C ALA A 64 -5.19 -16.16 4.02
N ALA A 65 -4.43 -15.28 3.34
CA ALA A 65 -2.97 -15.32 3.31
C ALA A 65 -2.37 -15.18 4.72
N LEU A 66 -2.82 -14.19 5.49
CA LEU A 66 -2.35 -13.97 6.87
C LEU A 66 -2.65 -15.18 7.77
N LYS A 67 -3.83 -15.79 7.64
CA LYS A 67 -4.13 -17.03 8.37
C LYS A 67 -3.14 -18.13 8.02
N ILE A 68 -2.85 -18.38 6.74
CA ILE A 68 -1.87 -19.41 6.36
C ILE A 68 -0.50 -19.12 6.97
N LEU A 69 0.02 -17.90 6.80
CA LEU A 69 1.37 -17.53 7.23
C LEU A 69 1.58 -17.60 8.76
N PHE A 70 0.55 -17.29 9.54
CA PHE A 70 0.67 -17.23 11.01
C PHE A 70 0.10 -18.43 11.75
N THR A 71 -0.81 -19.21 11.14
CA THR A 71 -1.30 -20.47 11.74
C THR A 71 -0.33 -21.63 11.47
N ALA A 72 0.51 -21.55 10.43
CA ALA A 72 1.58 -22.52 10.18
C ALA A 72 2.79 -22.38 11.14
N LYS A 73 2.89 -21.28 11.89
CA LYS A 73 4.06 -20.94 12.74
C LYS A 73 3.98 -21.47 14.18
N THR A 74 3.07 -22.39 14.49
CA THR A 74 2.89 -22.95 15.85
C THR A 74 3.47 -24.36 16.04
N THR A 75 4.20 -24.91 15.08
CA THR A 75 4.92 -26.17 15.28
C THR A 75 6.37 -25.91 15.69
N SER A 76 6.59 -25.86 17.00
CA SER A 76 7.90 -25.96 17.66
C SER A 76 8.04 -27.35 18.28
#